data_AF-A0A843SAF7-F1
#
_entry.id   AF-A0A843SAF7-F1
#
_cell.length_a   1.000
_cell.length_b   1.000
_cell.length_c   1.000
_cell.angle_alpha   90.00
_cell.angle_beta   90.00
_cell.angle_gamma   90.00
#
_symmetry.space_group_name_H-M   'P 1'
#
loop_
_entity.id
_entity.type
_entity.pdbx_description
1 polymer ?
#
loop_
_entity_poly.entity_id
_entity_poly.type
_entity_poly.pdbx_seq_one_letter_code
_entity_poly.pdbx_strand_id
1 'polypeptide(L)'
;MVDIARPPEVIRRRKMRRAAYGVVALTAILLITVGVSRLKPAAPPVERGTIWPYTVQRGAMIRNVRGTGRLVPLDINWVAAPAAGRIDRVLLRPGVRVEENTVVVEMSNPVLTQEVTGAELELKGAEARLAKARADLTSALLTLEAIVADVSARYEHAKAQADGYTRLHKDNLVSDNELLQYTSTAKGLGAQLEAERKRLKITEQTAPDQLAEQQSEVNRLRTVYVLKREQLDDLRVRAGVPGVLTA
;
A
#
# COMPACT_ATOMS: atom_id res chain seq x y z
N MET A 1 72.63 40.58 -125.90
CA MET A 1 71.30 41.21 -126.09
C MET A 1 70.28 40.32 -125.41
N VAL A 2 69.44 40.73 -124.47
CA VAL A 2 69.12 42.04 -123.90
C VAL A 2 68.69 41.76 -122.46
N ASP A 3 69.32 42.45 -121.50
CA ASP A 3 68.83 42.50 -120.13
C ASP A 3 67.56 43.36 -120.12
N ILE A 4 66.42 42.70 -120.04
CA ILE A 4 65.11 43.35 -120.00
C ILE A 4 64.83 43.70 -118.54
N ALA A 5 64.96 45.00 -118.25
CA ALA A 5 64.55 45.61 -117.01
C ALA A 5 63.09 45.24 -116.71
N ARG A 6 62.88 44.38 -115.71
CA ARG A 6 61.54 43.99 -115.27
C ARG A 6 60.87 45.19 -114.59
N PRO A 7 59.64 45.58 -114.99
CA PRO A 7 58.96 46.75 -114.46
C PRO A 7 58.77 46.70 -112.93
N PRO A 8 58.94 47.82 -112.22
CA PRO A 8 59.01 47.89 -110.76
C PRO A 8 57.69 47.50 -110.03
N GLU A 9 56.56 47.41 -110.75
CA GLU A 9 55.26 47.02 -110.18
C GLU A 9 55.18 45.53 -109.80
N VAL A 10 55.88 44.64 -110.52
CA VAL A 10 55.79 43.18 -110.31
C VAL A 10 56.61 42.74 -109.10
N ILE A 11 57.74 43.40 -108.83
CA ILE A 11 58.61 43.14 -107.68
C ILE A 11 57.93 43.56 -106.37
N ARG A 12 57.24 44.71 -106.38
CA ARG A 12 56.50 45.24 -105.22
C ARG A 12 55.29 44.38 -104.87
N ARG A 13 54.52 43.88 -105.86
CA ARG A 13 53.41 42.92 -105.62
C ARG A 13 53.88 41.58 -105.05
N ARG A 14 55.05 41.05 -105.49
CA ARG A 14 55.62 39.81 -104.93
C ARG A 14 56.09 39.97 -103.48
N LYS A 15 56.74 41.09 -103.13
CA LYS A 15 57.14 41.38 -101.75
C LYS A 15 55.92 41.59 -100.84
N MET A 16 54.89 42.30 -101.29
CA MET A 16 53.64 42.46 -100.51
C MET A 16 52.89 41.13 -100.31
N ARG A 17 52.80 40.26 -101.31
CA ARG A 17 52.17 38.93 -101.13
C ARG A 17 52.95 38.06 -100.14
N ARG A 18 54.29 38.06 -100.21
CA ARG A 18 55.13 37.33 -99.23
C ARG A 18 54.97 37.89 -97.81
N ALA A 19 54.89 39.21 -97.67
CA ALA A 19 54.61 39.84 -96.38
C ALA A 19 53.20 39.48 -95.87
N ALA A 20 52.19 39.48 -96.74
CA ALA A 20 50.83 39.07 -96.38
C ALA A 20 50.75 37.61 -95.93
N TYR A 21 51.40 36.68 -96.65
CA TYR A 21 51.50 35.27 -96.21
C TYR A 21 52.25 35.13 -94.89
N GLY A 22 53.30 35.94 -94.68
CA GLY A 22 54.02 36.00 -93.42
C GLY A 22 53.12 36.42 -92.26
N VAL A 23 52.32 37.48 -92.44
CA VAL A 23 51.38 37.97 -91.42
C VAL A 23 50.25 36.97 -91.15
N VAL A 24 49.72 36.31 -92.18
CA VAL A 24 48.68 35.27 -92.02
C VAL A 24 49.23 34.05 -91.28
N ALA A 25 50.44 33.60 -91.60
CA ALA A 25 51.08 32.51 -90.88
C ALA A 25 51.31 32.87 -89.40
N LEU A 26 51.78 34.10 -89.13
CA LEU A 26 52.04 34.56 -87.77
C LEU A 26 50.76 34.69 -86.94
N THR A 27 49.68 35.17 -87.53
CA THR A 27 48.36 35.26 -86.88
C THR A 27 47.73 33.88 -86.64
N ALA A 28 47.87 32.94 -87.58
CA ALA A 28 47.41 31.56 -87.37
C ALA A 28 48.15 30.88 -86.22
N ILE A 29 49.47 31.05 -86.14
CA ILE A 29 50.28 30.51 -85.04
C ILE A 29 49.84 31.13 -83.71
N LEU A 30 49.62 32.44 -83.66
CA LEU A 30 49.16 33.11 -82.45
C LEU A 30 47.79 32.58 -81.96
N LEU A 31 46.83 32.40 -82.88
CA LEU A 31 45.49 31.90 -82.55
C LEU A 31 45.50 30.45 -82.05
N ILE A 32 46.30 29.57 -82.67
CA ILE A 32 46.45 28.18 -82.22
C ILE A 32 47.08 28.17 -80.81
N THR A 33 48.08 29.02 -80.58
CA THR A 33 48.77 29.09 -79.29
C THR A 33 47.82 29.54 -78.17
N VAL A 34 46.95 30.51 -78.44
CA VAL A 34 45.91 30.96 -77.49
C VAL A 34 44.79 29.92 -77.31
N GLY A 35 44.44 29.20 -78.37
CA GLY A 35 43.46 28.10 -78.30
C GLY A 35 43.93 26.97 -77.39
N VAL A 36 45.20 26.56 -77.55
CA VAL A 36 45.81 25.48 -76.75
C VAL A 36 45.99 25.89 -75.28
N SER A 37 46.34 27.15 -75.00
CA SER A 37 46.55 27.62 -73.62
C SER A 37 45.27 27.70 -72.78
N ARG A 38 44.09 27.65 -73.41
CA ARG A 38 42.78 27.62 -72.71
C ARG A 38 42.22 26.22 -72.49
N LEU A 39 42.88 25.15 -72.93
CA LEU A 39 42.47 23.80 -72.54
C LEU A 39 42.82 23.57 -71.07
N LYS A 40 41.82 23.14 -70.30
CA LYS A 40 42.02 22.77 -68.89
C LYS A 40 43.03 21.62 -68.82
N PRO A 41 43.93 21.61 -67.83
CA PRO A 41 44.89 20.52 -67.64
C PRO A 41 44.14 19.19 -67.60
N ALA A 42 44.61 18.20 -68.37
CA ALA A 42 44.07 16.85 -68.31
C ALA A 42 44.18 16.32 -66.88
N ALA A 43 43.07 15.85 -66.32
CA ALA A 43 43.10 15.22 -65.01
C ALA A 43 44.13 14.06 -65.03
N PRO A 44 44.89 13.85 -63.94
CA PRO A 44 45.91 12.81 -63.89
C PRO A 44 45.31 11.46 -64.33
N PRO A 45 45.85 10.82 -65.38
CA PRO A 45 45.37 9.52 -65.80
C PRO A 45 45.76 8.50 -64.72
N VAL A 46 44.76 7.92 -64.06
CA VAL A 46 44.94 6.79 -63.13
C VAL A 46 44.61 5.49 -63.86
N GLU A 47 45.50 4.52 -63.72
CA GLU A 47 45.37 3.19 -64.29
C GLU A 47 44.15 2.47 -63.70
N ARG A 48 43.28 1.92 -64.56
CA ARG A 48 42.01 1.31 -64.12
C ARG A 48 42.20 0.10 -63.18
N GLY A 49 43.35 -0.56 -63.24
CA GLY A 49 43.68 -1.66 -62.33
C GLY A 49 43.96 -1.21 -60.89
N THR A 50 44.21 0.08 -60.67
CA THR A 50 44.56 0.65 -59.36
C THR A 50 43.31 1.13 -58.59
N ILE A 51 42.13 1.12 -59.22
CA ILE A 51 40.87 1.54 -58.61
C ILE A 51 39.86 0.41 -58.61
N TRP A 52 39.13 0.26 -57.50
CA TRP A 52 38.08 -0.73 -57.35
C TRP A 52 36.70 -0.03 -57.30
N PRO A 53 36.12 0.35 -58.46
CA PRO A 53 34.85 1.04 -58.47
C PRO A 53 33.73 0.08 -58.03
N TYR A 54 32.93 0.51 -57.05
CA TYR A 54 31.74 -0.21 -56.61
C TYR A 54 30.49 0.67 -56.77
N THR A 55 29.36 0.08 -57.19
CA THR A 55 28.09 0.81 -57.37
C THR A 55 27.35 0.92 -56.03
N VAL A 56 27.06 2.15 -55.60
CA VAL A 56 26.30 2.39 -54.37
C VAL A 56 24.87 1.85 -54.51
N GLN A 57 24.40 1.12 -53.50
CA GLN A 57 23.04 0.59 -53.43
C GLN A 57 22.27 1.34 -52.35
N ARG A 58 21.01 1.69 -52.64
CA ARG A 58 20.13 2.35 -51.67
C ARG A 58 19.42 1.27 -50.84
N GLY A 59 19.62 1.30 -49.52
CA GLY A 59 19.02 0.35 -48.59
C GLY A 59 19.02 0.88 -47.16
N ALA A 60 18.38 0.15 -46.25
CA ALA A 60 18.38 0.52 -44.84
C ALA A 60 19.79 0.35 -44.23
N MET A 61 20.36 1.43 -43.72
CA MET A 61 21.65 1.40 -43.03
C MET A 61 21.41 1.24 -41.52
N ILE A 62 21.41 0.00 -41.05
CA ILE A 62 21.22 -0.30 -39.63
C ILE A 62 22.51 0.03 -38.87
N ARG A 63 22.46 1.07 -38.03
CA ARG A 63 23.56 1.42 -37.13
C ARG A 63 23.36 0.76 -35.78
N ASN A 64 23.98 -0.41 -35.59
CA ASN A 64 24.03 -1.07 -34.30
C ASN A 64 25.02 -0.31 -33.38
N VAL A 65 24.49 0.38 -32.36
CA VAL A 65 25.32 1.01 -31.32
C VAL A 65 25.41 0.07 -30.14
N ARG A 66 26.62 -0.41 -29.85
CA ARG A 66 26.88 -1.20 -28.64
C ARG A 66 27.07 -0.24 -27.46
N GLY A 67 26.18 -0.32 -26.50
CA GLY A 67 26.28 0.38 -25.22
C GLY A 67 26.35 -0.62 -24.08
N THR A 68 27.12 -0.31 -23.04
CA THR A 68 27.12 -1.09 -21.80
C THR A 68 25.96 -0.62 -20.92
N GLY A 69 25.12 -1.54 -20.49
CA GLY A 69 24.06 -1.30 -19.50
C GLY A 69 24.26 -2.21 -18.30
N ARG A 70 23.74 -1.80 -17.14
CA ARG A 70 23.69 -2.64 -15.94
C ARG A 70 22.23 -2.94 -15.63
N LEU A 71 21.92 -4.21 -15.37
CA LEU A 71 20.62 -4.60 -14.85
C LEU A 71 20.54 -4.16 -13.38
N VAL A 72 19.48 -3.41 -13.07
CA VAL A 72 19.15 -3.01 -11.69
C VAL A 72 17.79 -3.60 -11.34
N PRO A 73 17.56 -3.98 -10.07
CA PRO A 73 16.23 -4.39 -9.61
C PRO A 73 15.20 -3.29 -9.88
N LEU A 74 13.98 -3.70 -10.23
CA LEU A 74 12.87 -2.77 -10.42
C LEU A 74 12.41 -2.20 -9.06
N ASP A 75 12.21 -3.08 -8.07
CA ASP A 75 11.75 -2.74 -6.74
C ASP A 75 12.71 -3.29 -5.67
N ILE A 76 13.04 -2.47 -4.67
CA ILE A 76 13.88 -2.85 -3.53
C ILE A 76 13.04 -2.66 -2.26
N ASN A 77 12.78 -3.75 -1.55
CA ASN A 77 12.10 -3.71 -0.26
C ASN A 77 13.09 -3.93 0.88
N TRP A 78 13.16 -2.98 1.81
CA TRP A 78 14.02 -3.08 2.98
C TRP A 78 13.28 -3.81 4.09
N VAL A 79 13.79 -4.97 4.48
CA VAL A 79 13.22 -5.77 5.57
C VAL A 79 13.79 -5.27 6.89
N ALA A 80 12.99 -4.53 7.65
CA ALA A 80 13.32 -4.04 8.98
C ALA A 80 12.62 -4.86 10.07
N ALA A 81 13.26 -5.00 11.23
CA ALA A 81 12.64 -5.61 12.40
C ALA A 81 11.61 -4.63 13.01
N PRO A 82 10.33 -5.02 13.20
CA PRO A 82 9.32 -4.16 13.80
C PRO A 82 9.58 -3.87 15.28
N ALA A 83 10.19 -4.82 15.99
CA ALA A 83 10.48 -4.75 17.41
C ALA A 83 11.99 -4.83 17.68
N ALA A 84 12.45 -4.11 18.71
CA ALA A 84 13.83 -4.19 19.16
C ALA A 84 14.10 -5.54 19.85
N GLY A 85 15.23 -6.16 19.54
CA GLY A 85 15.64 -7.43 20.11
C GLY A 85 17.08 -7.76 19.73
N ARG A 86 17.64 -8.79 20.37
CA ARG A 86 18.95 -9.32 20.04
C ARG A 86 18.79 -10.33 18.90
N ILE A 87 19.61 -10.24 17.86
CA ILE A 87 19.65 -11.25 16.81
C ILE A 87 20.22 -12.54 17.40
N ASP A 88 19.41 -13.60 17.44
CA ASP A 88 19.86 -14.91 17.89
C ASP A 88 20.42 -15.70 16.71
N ARG A 89 19.70 -15.73 15.58
CA ARG A 89 20.08 -16.51 14.40
C ARG A 89 19.68 -15.82 13.10
N VAL A 90 20.57 -15.89 12.12
CA VAL A 90 20.27 -15.54 10.71
C VAL A 90 20.06 -16.86 9.96
N LEU A 91 18.84 -17.12 9.51
CA LEU A 91 18.46 -18.40 8.89
C LEU A 91 18.86 -18.47 7.41
N LEU A 92 18.80 -17.34 6.70
CA LEU A 92 19.04 -17.25 5.27
C LEU A 92 20.20 -16.32 4.94
N ARG A 93 20.98 -16.71 3.93
CA ARG A 93 22.08 -15.91 3.40
C ARG A 93 21.66 -15.20 2.11
N PRO A 94 22.35 -14.12 1.71
CA PRO A 94 22.09 -13.45 0.44
C PRO A 94 22.20 -14.41 -0.76
N GLY A 95 21.39 -14.18 -1.79
CA GLY A 95 21.31 -14.96 -3.03
C GLY A 95 20.24 -16.05 -3.04
N VAL A 96 19.54 -16.27 -1.92
CA VAL A 96 18.46 -17.26 -1.82
C VAL A 96 17.13 -16.64 -2.26
N ARG A 97 16.32 -17.42 -2.99
CA ARG A 97 14.94 -17.04 -3.33
C ARG A 97 14.04 -17.25 -2.11
N VAL A 98 13.26 -16.23 -1.78
CA VAL A 98 12.33 -16.22 -0.64
C VAL A 98 10.91 -15.99 -1.12
N GLU A 99 9.96 -16.55 -0.38
CA GLU A 99 8.54 -16.22 -0.45
C GLU A 99 8.19 -15.21 0.65
N GLU A 100 7.03 -14.56 0.55
CA GLU A 100 6.55 -13.51 1.47
C GLU A 100 6.67 -13.89 2.96
N ASN A 101 6.28 -15.12 3.32
CA ASN A 101 6.26 -15.56 4.72
C ASN A 101 7.57 -16.19 5.22
N THR A 102 8.64 -16.17 4.40
CA THR A 102 9.91 -16.81 4.72
C THR A 102 10.62 -16.06 5.84
N VAL A 103 10.97 -16.75 6.93
CA VAL A 103 11.71 -16.17 8.06
C VAL A 103 13.19 -16.02 7.69
N VAL A 104 13.70 -14.80 7.77
CA VAL A 104 15.09 -14.46 7.44
C VAL A 104 15.94 -14.44 8.71
N VAL A 105 15.43 -13.81 9.77
CA VAL A 105 16.13 -13.58 11.04
C VAL A 105 15.23 -13.96 12.20
N GLU A 106 15.79 -14.65 13.18
CA GLU A 106 15.18 -14.89 14.49
C GLU A 106 15.84 -13.98 15.52
N MET A 107 15.01 -13.21 16.20
CA MET A 107 15.43 -12.32 17.28
C MET A 107 14.86 -12.83 18.61
N SER A 108 15.55 -12.53 19.70
CA SER A 108 15.08 -12.75 21.05
C SER A 108 14.94 -11.44 21.81
N ASN A 109 13.86 -11.32 22.58
CA ASN A 109 13.67 -10.24 23.54
C ASN A 109 13.00 -10.81 24.80
N PRO A 110 13.77 -11.06 25.88
CA PRO A 110 13.22 -11.60 27.12
C PRO A 110 12.26 -10.63 27.82
N VAL A 111 12.48 -9.32 27.68
CA VAL A 111 11.60 -8.28 28.24
C VAL A 111 10.23 -8.34 27.56
N LEU A 112 10.19 -8.42 26.23
CA LEU A 112 8.93 -8.53 25.49
C LEU A 112 8.17 -9.83 25.83
N THR A 113 8.89 -10.94 26.02
CA THR A 113 8.28 -12.21 26.45
C THR A 113 7.63 -12.08 27.84
N GLN A 114 8.30 -11.38 28.76
CA GLN A 114 7.75 -11.10 30.09
C GLN A 114 6.52 -10.17 30.00
N GLU A 115 6.55 -9.16 29.13
CA GLU A 115 5.40 -8.27 28.90
C GLU A 115 4.19 -9.00 28.33
N VAL A 116 4.36 -9.90 27.36
CA VAL A 116 3.27 -10.74 26.82
C VAL A 116 2.67 -11.60 27.93
N THR A 117 3.52 -12.24 28.73
CA THR A 117 3.08 -13.07 29.86
C THR A 117 2.32 -12.24 30.89
N GLY A 118 2.81 -11.04 31.21
CA GLY A 118 2.12 -10.08 32.10
C GLY A 118 0.75 -9.68 31.56
N ALA A 119 0.66 -9.30 30.29
CA ALA A 119 -0.60 -8.94 29.63
C ALA A 119 -1.59 -10.11 29.58
N GLU A 120 -1.11 -11.34 29.39
CA GLU A 120 -1.96 -12.54 29.44
C GLU A 120 -2.55 -12.76 30.83
N LEU A 121 -1.72 -12.61 31.88
CA LEU A 121 -2.17 -12.74 33.27
C LEU A 121 -3.17 -11.64 33.65
N GLU A 122 -2.94 -10.41 33.19
CA GLU A 122 -3.89 -9.29 33.39
C GLU A 122 -5.23 -9.56 32.71
N LEU A 123 -5.21 -10.04 31.46
CA LEU A 123 -6.41 -10.44 30.72
C LEU A 123 -7.17 -11.54 31.46
N LYS A 124 -6.49 -12.63 31.85
CA LYS A 124 -7.10 -13.72 32.63
C LYS A 124 -7.67 -13.23 33.95
N GLY A 125 -6.98 -12.32 34.63
CA GLY A 125 -7.46 -11.68 35.84
C GLY A 125 -8.73 -10.87 35.61
N ALA A 126 -8.81 -10.13 34.51
CA ALA A 126 -10.01 -9.38 34.14
C ALA A 126 -11.19 -10.28 33.74
N GLU A 127 -10.93 -11.36 32.99
CA GLU A 127 -11.95 -12.37 32.64
C GLU A 127 -12.53 -13.04 33.91
N ALA A 128 -11.68 -13.36 34.89
CA ALA A 128 -12.12 -13.88 36.18
C ALA A 128 -12.95 -12.86 36.97
N ARG A 129 -12.56 -11.57 36.96
CA ARG A 129 -13.35 -10.49 37.58
C ARG A 129 -14.72 -10.33 36.92
N LEU A 130 -14.79 -10.41 35.60
CA LEU A 130 -16.06 -10.36 34.86
C LEU A 130 -16.95 -11.56 35.21
N ALA A 131 -16.40 -12.77 35.26
CA ALA A 131 -17.13 -13.96 35.65
C ALA A 131 -17.68 -13.84 37.07
N LYS A 132 -16.88 -13.33 38.00
CA LYS A 132 -17.31 -13.04 39.37
C LYS A 132 -18.42 -11.99 39.40
N ALA A 133 -18.25 -10.86 38.73
CA ALA A 133 -19.26 -9.80 38.68
C ALA A 133 -20.60 -10.31 38.14
N ARG A 134 -20.57 -11.19 37.13
CA ARG A 134 -21.76 -11.85 36.60
C ARG A 134 -22.43 -12.77 37.62
N ALA A 135 -21.65 -13.56 38.36
CA ALA A 135 -22.16 -14.44 39.41
C ALA A 135 -22.78 -13.62 40.56
N ASP A 136 -22.11 -12.56 41.00
CA ASP A 136 -22.57 -11.65 42.05
C ASP A 136 -23.88 -10.96 41.65
N LEU A 137 -23.99 -10.49 40.40
CA LEU A 137 -25.21 -9.88 39.86
C LEU A 137 -26.37 -10.88 39.77
N THR A 138 -26.08 -12.11 39.35
CA THR A 138 -27.09 -13.19 39.29
C THR A 138 -27.61 -13.51 40.69
N SER A 139 -26.72 -13.61 41.68
CA SER A 139 -27.09 -13.82 43.09
C SER A 139 -27.95 -12.67 43.63
N ALA A 140 -27.60 -11.42 43.29
CA ALA A 140 -28.37 -10.24 43.68
C ALA A 140 -29.78 -10.23 43.04
N LEU A 141 -29.90 -10.60 41.76
CA LEU A 141 -31.20 -10.73 41.08
C LEU A 141 -32.06 -11.82 41.71
N LEU A 142 -31.51 -13.02 41.96
CA LEU A 142 -32.24 -14.11 42.61
C LEU A 142 -32.72 -13.72 44.02
N THR A 143 -31.91 -12.96 44.76
CA THR A 143 -32.31 -12.44 46.08
C THR A 143 -33.49 -11.47 45.95
N LEU A 144 -33.46 -10.59 44.95
CA LEU A 144 -34.53 -9.62 44.70
C LEU A 144 -35.81 -10.30 44.21
N GLU A 145 -35.70 -11.31 43.34
CA GLU A 145 -36.80 -12.16 42.91
C GLU A 145 -37.44 -12.89 44.11
N ALA A 146 -36.64 -13.44 45.01
CA ALA A 146 -37.13 -14.10 46.23
C ALA A 146 -37.90 -13.11 47.13
N ILE A 147 -37.41 -11.87 47.28
CA ILE A 147 -38.12 -10.80 48.01
C ILE A 147 -39.45 -10.46 47.34
N VAL A 148 -39.46 -10.27 46.02
CA VAL A 148 -40.70 -10.01 45.26
C VAL A 148 -41.69 -11.16 45.42
N ALA A 149 -41.21 -12.41 45.37
CA ALA A 149 -42.04 -13.59 45.56
C ALA A 149 -42.65 -13.66 46.97
N ASP A 150 -41.87 -13.45 48.03
CA ASP A 150 -42.35 -13.40 49.42
C ASP A 150 -43.38 -12.28 49.62
N VAL A 151 -43.10 -11.06 49.16
CA VAL A 151 -44.04 -9.93 49.27
C VAL A 151 -45.30 -10.21 48.45
N SER A 152 -45.19 -10.84 47.28
CA SER A 152 -46.36 -11.21 46.47
C SER A 152 -47.25 -12.24 47.17
N ALA A 153 -46.67 -13.26 47.79
CA ALA A 153 -47.43 -14.26 48.54
C ALA A 153 -48.13 -13.64 49.75
N ARG A 154 -47.46 -12.73 50.47
CA ARG A 154 -48.06 -11.99 51.59
C ARG A 154 -49.19 -11.07 51.12
N TYR A 155 -49.02 -10.39 49.99
CA TYR A 155 -50.05 -9.54 49.39
C TYR A 155 -51.30 -10.36 49.00
N GLU A 156 -51.12 -11.48 48.29
CA GLU A 156 -52.25 -12.34 47.88
C GLU A 156 -53.00 -12.90 49.10
N HIS A 157 -52.27 -13.30 50.15
CA HIS A 157 -52.89 -13.74 51.40
C HIS A 157 -53.68 -12.61 52.10
N ALA A 158 -53.09 -11.43 52.24
CA ALA A 158 -53.75 -10.27 52.85
C ALA A 158 -54.96 -9.79 52.04
N LYS A 159 -54.87 -9.86 50.71
CA LYS A 159 -55.97 -9.53 49.79
C LYS A 159 -57.12 -10.53 49.92
N ALA A 160 -56.84 -11.83 49.92
CA ALA A 160 -57.86 -12.86 50.11
C ALA A 160 -58.58 -12.70 51.45
N GLN A 161 -57.85 -12.35 52.52
CA GLN A 161 -58.44 -12.02 53.82
C GLN A 161 -59.33 -10.79 53.73
N ALA A 162 -58.85 -9.68 53.16
CA ALA A 162 -59.63 -8.46 52.99
C ALA A 162 -60.91 -8.69 52.17
N ASP A 163 -60.84 -9.50 51.09
CA ASP A 163 -61.99 -9.86 50.26
C ASP A 163 -62.99 -10.76 51.00
N GLY A 164 -62.52 -11.60 51.93
CA GLY A 164 -63.36 -12.39 52.84
C GLY A 164 -64.09 -11.49 53.84
N TYR A 165 -63.37 -10.62 54.54
CA TYR A 165 -63.95 -9.65 55.48
C TYR A 165 -64.90 -8.66 54.80
N THR A 166 -64.63 -8.27 53.55
CA THR A 166 -65.54 -7.44 52.76
C THR A 166 -66.87 -8.14 52.52
N ARG A 167 -66.87 -9.47 52.32
CA ARG A 167 -68.12 -10.24 52.20
C ARG A 167 -68.87 -10.33 53.52
N LEU A 168 -68.18 -10.64 54.62
CA LEU A 168 -68.78 -10.70 55.96
C LEU A 168 -69.34 -9.34 56.43
N HIS A 169 -68.69 -8.25 56.04
CA HIS A 169 -69.15 -6.89 56.33
C HIS A 169 -70.47 -6.56 55.62
N LYS A 170 -70.66 -7.01 54.36
CA LYS A 170 -71.94 -6.86 53.65
C LYS A 170 -73.10 -7.57 54.37
N ASP A 171 -72.79 -8.65 55.07
CA ASP A 171 -73.75 -9.39 55.90
C ASP A 171 -73.90 -8.81 57.32
N ASN A 172 -73.27 -7.66 57.62
CA ASN A 172 -73.20 -6.99 58.92
C ASN A 172 -72.58 -7.83 60.06
N LEU A 173 -71.67 -8.75 59.73
CA LEU A 173 -71.04 -9.67 60.69
C LEU A 173 -69.69 -9.18 61.24
N VAL A 174 -69.17 -8.04 60.76
CA VAL A 174 -67.82 -7.53 61.05
C VAL A 174 -67.88 -6.00 61.20
N SER A 175 -67.03 -5.43 62.06
CA SER A 175 -66.94 -3.98 62.29
C SER A 175 -66.24 -3.23 61.15
N ASP A 176 -66.63 -1.98 60.88
CA ASP A 176 -65.97 -1.08 59.91
C ASP A 176 -64.46 -0.95 60.18
N ASN A 177 -64.06 -0.92 61.46
CA ASN A 177 -62.66 -0.78 61.84
C ASN A 177 -61.83 -2.02 61.47
N GLU A 178 -62.41 -3.22 61.59
CA GLU A 178 -61.74 -4.47 61.21
C GLU A 178 -61.57 -4.56 59.70
N LEU A 179 -62.61 -4.21 58.93
CA LEU A 179 -62.53 -4.12 57.47
C LEU A 179 -61.46 -3.12 57.02
N LEU A 180 -61.43 -1.93 57.65
CA LEU A 180 -60.45 -0.90 57.33
C LEU A 180 -59.01 -1.37 57.62
N GLN A 181 -58.80 -2.11 58.71
CA GLN A 181 -57.50 -2.69 59.06
C GLN A 181 -57.00 -3.64 57.97
N TYR A 182 -57.79 -4.66 57.60
CA TYR A 182 -57.37 -5.65 56.60
C TYR A 182 -57.20 -5.03 55.20
N THR A 183 -58.10 -4.12 54.80
CA THR A 183 -57.98 -3.43 53.51
C THR A 183 -56.77 -2.49 53.47
N SER A 184 -56.44 -1.82 54.58
CA SER A 184 -55.22 -1.00 54.69
C SER A 184 -53.95 -1.86 54.60
N THR A 185 -53.90 -3.00 55.29
CA THR A 185 -52.78 -3.95 55.20
C THR A 185 -52.58 -4.47 53.78
N ALA A 186 -53.67 -4.86 53.09
CA ALA A 186 -53.61 -5.30 51.70
C ALA A 186 -53.10 -4.19 50.77
N LYS A 187 -53.56 -2.94 50.94
CA LYS A 187 -53.07 -1.79 50.16
C LYS A 187 -51.60 -1.50 50.42
N GLY A 188 -51.15 -1.57 51.68
CA GLY A 188 -49.75 -1.38 52.05
C GLY A 188 -48.82 -2.39 51.39
N LEU A 189 -49.16 -3.68 51.46
CA LEU A 189 -48.41 -4.76 50.81
C LEU A 189 -48.45 -4.64 49.27
N GLY A 190 -49.56 -4.16 48.70
CA GLY A 190 -49.66 -3.91 47.26
C GLY A 190 -48.72 -2.81 46.79
N ALA A 191 -48.65 -1.69 47.52
CA ALA A 191 -47.71 -0.61 47.23
C ALA A 191 -46.25 -1.07 47.37
N GLN A 192 -45.96 -1.91 48.37
CA GLN A 192 -44.64 -2.50 48.57
C GLN A 192 -44.27 -3.46 47.41
N LEU A 193 -45.20 -4.31 46.98
CA LEU A 193 -44.98 -5.21 45.85
C LEU A 193 -44.66 -4.44 44.56
N GLU A 194 -45.38 -3.35 44.28
CA GLU A 194 -45.07 -2.51 43.12
C GLU A 194 -43.69 -1.87 43.21
N ALA A 195 -43.29 -1.41 44.40
CA ALA A 195 -41.97 -0.83 44.60
C ALA A 195 -40.85 -1.85 44.34
N GLU A 196 -40.97 -3.07 44.89
CA GLU A 196 -39.97 -4.13 44.67
C GLU A 196 -39.96 -4.63 43.23
N ARG A 197 -41.12 -4.73 42.56
CA ARG A 197 -41.17 -5.04 41.12
C ARG A 197 -40.50 -3.98 40.26
N LYS A 198 -40.71 -2.69 40.56
CA LYS A 198 -40.03 -1.60 39.87
C LYS A 198 -38.52 -1.69 40.09
N ARG A 199 -38.08 -1.98 41.31
CA ARG A 199 -36.67 -2.17 41.64
C ARG A 199 -36.06 -3.33 40.85
N LEU A 200 -36.71 -4.49 40.82
CA LEU A 200 -36.28 -5.65 40.03
C LEU A 200 -36.12 -5.28 38.56
N LYS A 201 -37.14 -4.65 37.97
CA LYS A 201 -37.11 -4.23 36.57
C LYS A 201 -35.97 -3.24 36.27
N ILE A 202 -35.73 -2.27 37.15
CA ILE A 202 -34.62 -1.31 36.97
C ILE A 202 -33.27 -2.05 37.03
N THR A 203 -33.09 -2.96 38.00
CA THR A 203 -31.85 -3.73 38.13
C THR A 203 -31.62 -4.63 36.92
N GLU A 204 -32.65 -5.32 36.42
CA GLU A 204 -32.58 -6.12 35.18
C GLU A 204 -32.21 -5.26 33.96
N GLN A 205 -32.73 -4.03 33.88
CA GLN A 205 -32.44 -3.10 32.78
C GLN A 205 -31.01 -2.56 32.83
N THR A 206 -30.47 -2.27 34.03
CA THR A 206 -29.10 -1.73 34.19
C THR A 206 -28.02 -2.80 34.29
N ALA A 207 -28.39 -4.04 34.58
CA ALA A 207 -27.50 -5.20 34.63
C ALA A 207 -26.59 -5.36 33.39
N PRO A 208 -27.11 -5.31 32.13
CA PRO A 208 -26.26 -5.42 30.95
C PRO A 208 -25.27 -4.26 30.82
N ASP A 209 -25.63 -3.04 31.23
CA ASP A 209 -24.74 -1.88 31.17
C ASP A 209 -23.55 -2.03 32.12
N GLN A 210 -23.79 -2.53 33.34
CA GLN A 210 -22.74 -2.84 34.31
C GLN A 210 -21.79 -3.94 33.81
N LEU A 211 -22.34 -4.98 33.18
CA LEU A 211 -21.53 -6.04 32.58
C LEU A 211 -20.78 -5.56 31.32
N ALA A 212 -21.37 -4.65 30.54
CA ALA A 212 -20.75 -4.08 29.35
C ALA A 212 -19.52 -3.22 29.69
N GLU A 213 -19.55 -2.50 30.81
CA GLU A 213 -18.38 -1.77 31.33
C GLU A 213 -17.22 -2.73 31.63
N GLN A 214 -17.49 -3.81 32.36
CA GLN A 214 -16.48 -4.84 32.69
C GLN A 214 -16.00 -5.58 31.43
N GLN A 215 -16.90 -5.86 30.48
CA GLN A 215 -16.54 -6.48 29.20
C GLN A 215 -15.66 -5.57 28.35
N SER A 216 -15.90 -4.26 28.38
CA SER A 216 -15.08 -3.28 27.67
C SER A 216 -13.64 -3.28 28.20
N GLU A 217 -13.47 -3.40 29.52
CA GLU A 217 -12.15 -3.52 30.12
C GLU A 217 -11.43 -4.82 29.73
N VAL A 218 -12.14 -5.95 29.69
CA VAL A 218 -11.62 -7.22 29.16
C VAL A 218 -11.18 -7.07 27.71
N ASN A 219 -12.00 -6.41 26.88
CA ASN A 219 -11.69 -6.18 25.47
C ASN A 219 -10.46 -5.28 25.31
N ARG A 220 -10.32 -4.24 26.14
CA ARG A 220 -9.14 -3.35 26.15
C ARG A 220 -7.87 -4.14 26.45
N LEU A 221 -7.88 -4.95 27.50
CA LEU A 221 -6.73 -5.79 27.88
C LEU A 221 -6.45 -6.88 26.84
N ARG A 222 -7.48 -7.43 26.21
CA ARG A 222 -7.32 -8.39 25.11
C ARG A 222 -6.60 -7.76 23.92
N THR A 223 -6.97 -6.54 23.53
CA THR A 223 -6.29 -5.80 22.47
C THR A 223 -4.82 -5.56 22.81
N VAL A 224 -4.50 -5.20 24.07
CA VAL A 224 -3.12 -5.04 24.52
C VAL A 224 -2.34 -6.37 24.43
N TYR A 225 -2.94 -7.47 24.89
CA TYR A 225 -2.32 -8.79 24.79
C TYR A 225 -2.07 -9.21 23.34
N VAL A 226 -3.05 -9.03 22.44
CA VAL A 226 -2.91 -9.35 21.01
C VAL A 226 -1.78 -8.53 20.39
N LEU A 227 -1.75 -7.21 20.62
CA LEU A 227 -0.69 -6.35 20.11
C LEU A 227 0.70 -6.79 20.60
N LYS A 228 0.83 -7.11 21.89
CA LYS A 228 2.10 -7.57 22.46
C LYS A 228 2.52 -8.93 21.90
N ARG A 229 1.56 -9.83 21.66
CA ARG A 229 1.80 -11.13 21.05
C ARG A 229 2.24 -10.99 19.60
N GLU A 230 1.60 -10.12 18.82
CA GLU A 230 2.02 -9.79 17.46
C GLU A 230 3.45 -9.24 17.45
N GLN A 231 3.79 -8.33 18.38
CA GLN A 231 5.18 -7.85 18.53
C GLN A 231 6.18 -8.97 18.85
N LEU A 232 5.77 -10.00 19.58
CA LEU A 232 6.61 -11.17 19.87
C LEU A 232 6.77 -12.06 18.64
N ASP A 233 5.70 -12.27 17.87
CA ASP A 233 5.74 -13.01 16.61
C ASP A 233 6.59 -12.27 15.55
N ASP A 234 6.59 -10.94 15.58
CA ASP A 234 7.40 -10.05 14.74
C ASP A 234 8.90 -10.10 15.03
N LEU A 235 9.33 -10.70 16.15
CA LEU A 235 10.74 -11.04 16.37
C LEU A 235 11.26 -12.07 15.36
N ARG A 236 10.35 -12.78 14.67
CA ARG A 236 10.67 -13.58 13.49
C ARG A 236 10.50 -12.73 12.25
N VAL A 237 11.56 -12.05 11.86
CA VAL A 237 11.56 -11.13 10.72
C VAL A 237 11.37 -11.91 9.42
N ARG A 238 10.27 -11.63 8.71
CA ARG A 238 9.90 -12.26 7.43
C ARG A 238 10.28 -11.39 6.23
N ALA A 239 10.41 -12.01 5.06
CA ALA A 239 10.77 -11.32 3.83
C ALA A 239 9.71 -10.30 3.34
N GLY A 240 8.42 -10.54 3.62
CA GLY A 240 7.31 -9.65 3.27
C GLY A 240 6.95 -9.59 1.78
N VAL A 241 7.86 -10.00 0.89
CA VAL A 241 7.63 -10.11 -0.55
C VAL A 241 8.40 -11.30 -1.13
N PRO A 242 7.88 -11.96 -2.18
CA PRO A 242 8.64 -12.95 -2.91
C PRO A 242 9.76 -12.29 -3.72
N GLY A 243 10.98 -12.84 -3.67
CA GLY A 243 12.12 -12.23 -4.33
C GLY A 243 13.44 -12.95 -4.07
N VAL A 244 14.55 -12.28 -4.34
CA VAL A 244 15.90 -12.76 -4.02
C VAL A 244 16.49 -11.88 -2.93
N LEU A 245 16.98 -12.48 -1.86
CA LEU A 245 17.54 -11.75 -0.73
C LEU A 245 18.91 -11.19 -1.11
N THR A 246 19.09 -9.87 -0.96
CA THR A 246 20.37 -9.19 -1.22
C THR A 246 20.90 -8.57 0.08
N ALA A 247 22.22 -8.57 0.26
CA ALA A 247 22.88 -7.90 1.38
C ALA A 247 23.04 -6.40 1.13
#